data_AF-A0A6L4Z640-F1
#
_entry.id   AF-A0A6L4Z640-F1
#
_cell.length_a   1.000
_cell.length_b   1.000
_cell.length_c   1.000
_cell.angle_alpha   90.00
_cell.angle_beta   90.00
_cell.angle_gamma   90.00
#
_symmetry.space_group_name_H-M   'P 1'
#
loop_
_entity.id
_entity.type
_entity.pdbx_description
1 polymer ?
#
loop_
_entity_poly.entity_id
_entity_poly.type
_entity_poly.pdbx_seq_one_letter_code
_entity_poly.pdbx_strand_id
1 'polypeptide(L)' 'MGNLLYIIAVILVIAWAIGFVGYSAGGIIHVLLVIAIIAVILKVIQGRRIF' A
#
# COMPACT_ATOMS: atom_id res chain seq x y z
N MET A 1 18.28 -11.90 3.74
CA MET A 1 17.08 -11.34 4.40
C MET A 1 16.20 -10.49 3.46
N GLY A 2 16.06 -10.84 2.18
CA GLY A 2 15.21 -10.08 1.23
C GLY A 2 13.77 -10.59 1.10
N ASN A 3 13.54 -11.87 1.40
CA ASN A 3 12.25 -12.53 1.17
C ASN A 3 11.13 -12.06 2.09
N LEU A 4 11.40 -11.76 3.37
CA LEU A 4 10.34 -11.39 4.31
C LEU A 4 9.73 -10.02 3.95
N LEU A 5 10.56 -9.03 3.64
CA LEU A 5 10.11 -7.71 3.21
C LEU A 5 9.38 -7.76 1.87
N TYR A 6 9.83 -8.62 0.95
CA TYR A 6 9.16 -8.85 -0.32
C TYR A 6 7.77 -9.45 -0.14
N ILE A 7 7.64 -10.48 0.73
CA ILE A 7 6.35 -11.09 1.07
C ILE A 7 5.40 -10.06 1.68
N ILE A 8 5.90 -9.24 2.62
CA ILE A 8 5.10 -8.17 3.24
C ILE A 8 4.65 -7.17 2.17
N ALA A 9 5.53 -6.75 1.26
CA ALA A 9 5.19 -5.82 0.19
C ALA A 9 4.11 -6.39 -0.74
N VAL A 10 4.20 -7.67 -1.12
CA VAL A 10 3.20 -8.36 -1.95
C VAL A 10 1.85 -8.42 -1.25
N ILE A 11 1.81 -8.78 0.04
CA ILE A 11 0.57 -8.81 0.83
C ILE A 11 -0.07 -7.42 0.89
N LEU A 12 0.74 -6.38 1.09
CA LEU A 12 0.28 -4.99 1.16
C LEU A 12 -0.39 -4.54 -0.15
N VAL A 13 0.19 -4.92 -1.29
CA VAL A 13 -0.35 -4.62 -2.63
C VAL A 13 -1.67 -5.36 -2.88
N ILE A 14 -1.76 -6.63 -2.49
CA ILE A 14 -2.97 -7.44 -2.66
C ILE A 14 -4.10 -6.92 -1.77
N ALA A 15 -3.82 -6.66 -0.49
CA ALA A 15 -4.80 -6.09 0.44
C ALA A 15 -5.31 -4.72 -0.04
N TRP A 16 -4.43 -3.91 -0.64
CA TRP A 16 -4.83 -2.67 -1.28
C TRP A 16 -5.79 -2.90 -2.46
N ALA A 17 -5.43 -3.77 -3.40
CA ALA A 17 -6.26 -4.02 -4.59
C ALA A 17 -7.66 -4.52 -4.22
N ILE A 18 -7.76 -5.39 -3.20
CA ILE A 18 -9.03 -5.87 -2.66
C ILE A 18 -9.83 -4.72 -2.04
N GLY A 19 -9.18 -3.83 -1.27
CA GLY A 19 -9.83 -2.66 -0.69
C GLY A 19 -10.32 -1.65 -1.73
N PHE A 20 -9.55 -1.45 -2.82
CA PHE A 20 -9.90 -0.55 -3.93
C PHE A 20 -11.12 -1.05 -4.72
N VAL A 21 -11.18 -2.34 -5.01
CA VAL A 21 -12.27 -2.93 -5.81
C VAL A 21 -13.53 -3.23 -4.98
N GLY A 22 -13.36 -3.63 -3.72
CA GLY A 22 -14.47 -4.05 -2.85
C GLY A 22 -15.27 -2.91 -2.22
N TYR A 23 -14.68 -1.72 -2.06
CA TYR A 23 -15.32 -0.58 -1.41
C TYR A 23 -15.46 0.59 -2.38
N SER A 24 -16.48 0.55 -3.24
CA SER A 24 -17.06 1.74 -3.91
C SER A 24 -17.78 2.66 -2.89
N ALA A 25 -17.13 2.93 -1.76
CA ALA A 25 -17.63 3.82 -0.73
C ALA A 25 -17.31 5.27 -1.14
N GLY A 26 -18.33 6.13 -1.12
CA GLY A 26 -18.37 7.47 -1.72
C GLY A 26 -17.11 8.34 -1.57
N GLY A 27 -16.93 9.26 -2.53
CA GLY A 27 -15.65 9.89 -2.92
C GLY A 27 -14.68 10.36 -1.84
N ILE A 28 -15.12 10.66 -0.61
CA ILE A 28 -14.24 11.02 0.51
C ILE A 28 -13.39 9.82 0.97
N ILE A 29 -13.99 8.64 1.12
CA ILE A 29 -13.26 7.42 1.55
C ILE A 29 -12.25 7.01 0.48
N HIS A 30 -12.59 7.21 -0.79
CA HIS A 30 -11.72 6.93 -1.91
C HIS A 30 -10.46 7.82 -1.91
N VAL A 31 -10.62 9.13 -1.66
CA VAL A 31 -9.49 10.07 -1.59
C VAL A 31 -8.58 9.75 -0.40
N LEU A 32 -9.14 9.45 0.78
CA LEU A 32 -8.35 9.04 1.95
C LEU A 32 -7.59 7.74 1.71
N LEU A 33 -8.20 6.77 1.00
CA LEU A 33 -7.54 5.55 0.57
C LEU A 33 -6.38 5.83 -0.38
N VAL A 34 -6.58 6.64 -1.43
CA VAL A 34 -5.53 7.07 -2.39
C VAL A 34 -4.32 7.63 -1.67
N ILE A 35 -4.52 8.53 -0.69
CA ILE A 35 -3.43 9.11 0.10
C ILE A 35 -2.71 8.03 0.92
N ALA A 36 -3.44 7.11 1.57
CA ALA A 36 -2.85 6.04 2.35
C ALA A 36 -1.97 5.11 1.50
N ILE A 37 -2.37 4.84 0.25
CA ILE A 37 -1.61 4.01 -0.70
C ILE A 37 -0.34 4.71 -1.15
N ILE A 38 -0.43 5.99 -1.50
CA ILE A 38 0.74 6.78 -1.88
C ILE A 38 1.75 6.79 -0.73
N ALA A 39 1.31 7.02 0.51
CA ALA A 39 2.18 6.97 1.69
C ALA A 39 2.85 5.60 1.88
N VAL A 40 2.11 4.51 1.65
CA VAL A 40 2.63 3.14 1.70
C VAL A 40 3.66 2.88 0.60
N ILE A 41 3.37 3.25 -0.65
CA ILE A 41 4.29 3.11 -1.78
C ILE A 41 5.57 3.91 -1.53
N LEU A 42 5.44 5.16 -1.08
CA LEU A 42 6.58 6.00 -0.70
C LEU A 42 7.40 5.35 0.41
N LYS A 43 6.77 4.75 1.42
CA LYS A 43 7.46 4.02 2.49
C LYS A 43 8.17 2.77 1.98
N VAL A 44 7.57 2.02 1.05
CA VAL A 44 8.18 0.82 0.45
C VAL A 44 9.37 1.20 -0.43
N ILE A 45 9.25 2.26 -1.24
CA ILE A 45 10.33 2.79 -2.08
C ILE A 45 11.45 3.37 -1.20
N GLN A 46 11.10 4.11 -0.14
CA GLN A 46 12.05 4.67 0.83
C GLN A 46 12.63 3.62 1.79
N GLY A 47 12.05 2.43 1.89
CA GLY A 47 12.55 1.31 2.69
C GLY A 47 13.95 0.80 2.29
N ARG A 48 14.55 1.40 1.25
CA ARG A 48 15.96 1.25 0.88
C ARG A 48 16.80 2.50 1.14
N ARG A 49 16.41 3.40 2.05
CA ARG A 49 17.40 4.24 2.73
C ARG A 49 18.06 3.43 3.84
N ILE A 50 19.03 2.63 3.39
CA ILE A 50 20.32 2.41 4.05
C ILE A 50 20.65 3.59 4.98
N PHE A 51 20.42 3.39 6.28
CA PHE A 51 21.26 3.95 7.31
C PHE A 51 22.23 2.86 7.74
#